data_AF-A0A2P8I198-F1
#
_entry.id   AF-A0A2P8I198-F1
#
_cell.length_a   1.000
_cell.length_b   1.000
_cell.length_c   1.000
_cell.angle_alpha   90.00
_cell.angle_beta   90.00
_cell.angle_gamma   90.00
#
_symmetry.space_group_name_H-M   'P 1'
#
loop_
_entity.id
_entity.type
_entity.pdbx_description
1 polymer ?
#
loop_
_entity_poly.entity_id
_entity_poly.type
_entity_poly.pdbx_seq_one_letter_code
_entity_poly.pdbx_strand_id
1 'polypeptide(L)'
;MRATARLAAAVTTIAAVTALTACGTLQEASDAANAVADTASAVQVCTEALAQATTVFDTTSPERTVEQAHSAADNLTALAANAADTTVNEAITSLATTLRAVTLDDLVLQPAAWLEDKATRVANLTTACTP
;
A
#
# COMPACT_ATOMS: atom_id res chain seq x y z
N MET A 1 -16.53 33.42 44.87
CA MET A 1 -17.70 32.53 44.85
C MET A 1 -17.22 31.10 45.08
N ARG A 2 -17.86 30.37 46.00
CA ARG A 2 -18.05 28.89 46.14
C ARG A 2 -16.99 27.99 45.47
N ALA A 3 -16.09 27.32 46.20
CA ALA A 3 -16.27 26.08 47.00
C ALA A 3 -16.57 24.81 46.19
N THR A 4 -15.74 23.77 46.40
CA THR A 4 -16.05 22.30 46.36
C THR A 4 -16.42 21.71 44.97
N ALA A 5 -16.12 20.47 44.55
CA ALA A 5 -15.79 19.23 45.24
C ALA A 5 -15.43 18.12 44.20
N ARG A 6 -14.63 17.14 44.66
CA ARG A 6 -14.76 15.68 44.49
C ARG A 6 -14.41 14.94 43.18
N LEU A 7 -13.62 13.88 43.41
CA LEU A 7 -13.47 12.62 42.69
C LEU A 7 -14.75 12.09 42.01
N ALA A 8 -14.59 11.46 40.84
CA ALA A 8 -15.14 10.14 40.44
C ALA A 8 -14.93 9.99 38.92
N ALA A 9 -14.07 9.08 38.44
CA ALA A 9 -14.41 7.70 38.10
C ALA A 9 -15.61 7.58 37.13
N ALA A 10 -15.33 7.29 35.85
CA ALA A 10 -16.23 6.51 35.00
C ALA A 10 -15.42 5.88 33.86
N VAL A 11 -15.10 4.61 34.03
CA VAL A 11 -14.83 3.68 32.94
C VAL A 11 -16.12 3.50 32.16
N THR A 12 -16.10 3.71 30.85
CA THR A 12 -17.11 3.13 29.95
C THR A 12 -16.38 2.29 28.90
N THR A 13 -16.18 1.03 29.25
CA THR A 13 -16.14 -0.06 28.28
C THR A 13 -17.46 -0.06 27.51
N ILE A 14 -17.42 0.14 26.19
CA ILE A 14 -18.48 -0.34 25.30
C ILE A 14 -17.83 -1.28 24.30
N ALA A 15 -18.31 -2.52 24.37
CA ALA A 15 -17.90 -3.66 23.58
C ALA A 15 -18.16 -3.46 22.09
N ALA A 16 -17.32 -4.08 21.27
CA ALA A 16 -17.60 -4.32 19.87
C ALA A 16 -18.91 -5.11 19.70
N VAL A 17 -19.86 -4.59 18.92
CA VAL A 17 -20.65 -5.38 17.94
C VAL A 17 -21.05 -4.46 16.77
N THR A 18 -20.67 -4.94 15.59
CA THR A 18 -21.10 -4.63 14.23
C THR A 18 -22.58 -4.24 14.06
N ALA A 19 -22.82 -3.11 13.40
CA ALA A 19 -23.88 -3.00 12.40
C ALA A 19 -23.55 -1.85 11.43
N LEU A 20 -23.37 -2.21 10.17
CA LEU A 20 -23.62 -1.33 9.05
C LEU A 20 -24.97 -0.65 9.28
N THR A 21 -25.00 0.67 9.49
CA THR A 21 -26.04 1.61 9.02
C THR A 21 -25.84 2.98 9.69
N ALA A 22 -25.71 4.00 8.83
CA ALA A 22 -25.93 5.42 9.12
C ALA A 22 -25.08 6.04 10.26
N CYS A 23 -23.84 6.43 9.94
CA CYS A 23 -23.11 7.43 10.72
C CYS A 23 -23.75 8.81 10.55
N GLY A 24 -24.66 9.15 11.46
CA GLY A 24 -25.07 10.51 11.74
C GLY A 24 -24.39 10.98 13.03
N THR A 25 -23.30 11.73 12.91
CA THR A 25 -22.95 12.86 13.78
C THR A 25 -22.07 13.81 12.96
N LEU A 26 -22.75 14.72 12.26
CA LEU A 26 -22.19 15.66 11.29
C LEU A 26 -21.72 16.93 12.04
N GLN A 27 -20.45 16.98 12.43
CA GLN A 27 -19.69 18.25 12.50
C GLN A 27 -18.17 18.02 12.66
N GLU A 28 -17.73 16.92 13.28
CA GLU A 28 -16.33 16.43 13.30
C GLU A 28 -16.03 15.43 12.16
N ALA A 29 -17.03 15.21 11.29
CA ALA A 29 -17.02 14.22 10.23
C ALA A 29 -16.23 14.63 8.98
N SER A 30 -15.89 15.91 8.79
CA SER A 30 -15.20 16.34 7.55
C SER A 30 -13.74 15.90 7.53
N ASP A 31 -13.01 16.07 8.63
CA ASP A 31 -11.61 15.61 8.73
C ASP A 31 -11.54 14.08 8.84
N ALA A 32 -12.50 13.46 9.55
CA ALA A 32 -12.60 12.00 9.63
C ALA A 32 -13.02 11.36 8.31
N ALA A 33 -13.92 11.97 7.52
CA ALA A 33 -14.31 11.45 6.21
C ALA A 33 -13.17 11.54 5.20
N ASN A 34 -12.38 12.63 5.22
CA ASN A 34 -11.18 12.75 4.40
C ASN A 34 -10.13 11.71 4.82
N ALA A 35 -9.85 11.58 6.13
CA ALA A 35 -8.93 10.56 6.62
C ALA A 35 -9.37 9.13 6.30
N VAL A 36 -10.68 8.84 6.37
CA VAL A 36 -11.23 7.52 6.00
C VAL A 36 -11.17 7.29 4.49
N ALA A 37 -11.41 8.32 3.66
CA ALA A 37 -11.27 8.23 2.21
C ALA A 37 -9.81 8.07 1.77
N ASP A 38 -8.88 8.79 2.41
CA ASP A 38 -7.45 8.67 2.19
C ASP A 38 -6.92 7.31 2.66
N THR A 39 -7.42 6.80 3.78
CA THR A 39 -7.06 5.44 4.25
C THR A 39 -7.61 4.37 3.31
N ALA A 40 -8.87 4.50 2.85
CA ALA A 40 -9.47 3.54 1.92
C ALA A 40 -8.74 3.52 0.57
N SER A 41 -8.36 4.70 0.05
CA SER A 41 -7.59 4.83 -1.19
C SER A 41 -6.15 4.34 -1.04
N ALA A 42 -5.48 4.61 0.09
CA ALA A 42 -4.15 4.07 0.37
C ALA A 42 -4.16 2.54 0.45
N VAL A 43 -5.14 1.95 1.14
CA VAL A 43 -5.30 0.49 1.20
C VAL A 43 -5.57 -0.10 -0.18
N GLN A 44 -6.41 0.54 -1.00
CA GLN A 44 -6.69 0.08 -2.36
C GLN A 44 -5.42 0.12 -3.23
N VAL A 45 -4.70 1.25 -3.24
CA VAL A 45 -3.43 1.42 -3.95
C VAL A 45 -2.41 0.38 -3.50
N CYS A 46 -2.27 0.14 -2.20
CA CYS A 46 -1.39 -0.89 -1.67
C CYS A 46 -1.79 -2.31 -2.10
N THR A 47 -3.08 -2.62 -2.09
CA THR A 47 -3.59 -3.93 -2.49
C THR A 47 -3.34 -4.19 -3.97
N GLU A 48 -3.63 -3.21 -4.83
CA GLU A 48 -3.38 -3.29 -6.27
C GLU A 48 -1.88 -3.37 -6.58
N ALA A 49 -1.05 -2.59 -5.89
CA ALA A 49 0.39 -2.61 -6.07
C ALA A 49 0.99 -3.95 -5.66
N LEU A 50 0.58 -4.51 -4.52
CA LEU A 50 1.06 -5.82 -4.05
C LEU A 50 0.57 -6.97 -4.94
N ALA A 51 -0.65 -6.90 -5.49
CA ALA A 51 -1.14 -7.87 -6.45
C ALA A 51 -0.27 -7.89 -7.73
N GLN A 52 0.13 -6.73 -8.24
CA GLN A 52 1.04 -6.63 -9.38
C GLN A 52 2.48 -7.03 -9.03
N ALA A 53 2.94 -6.70 -7.83
CA ALA A 53 4.28 -7.02 -7.34
C ALA A 53 4.51 -8.52 -7.16
N THR A 54 3.46 -9.27 -6.80
CA THR A 54 3.53 -10.71 -6.52
C THR A 54 3.28 -11.59 -7.75
N THR A 55 3.08 -10.98 -8.92
CA THR A 55 2.98 -11.72 -10.18
C THR A 55 4.17 -12.67 -10.34
N VAL A 56 3.86 -13.95 -10.55
CA VAL A 56 4.85 -15.00 -10.77
C VAL A 56 5.33 -14.88 -12.21
N PHE A 57 6.63 -14.64 -12.38
CA PHE A 57 7.24 -14.57 -13.69
C PHE A 57 7.52 -15.97 -14.24
N ASP A 58 7.27 -16.14 -15.54
CA ASP A 58 7.51 -17.39 -16.24
C ASP A 58 9.02 -17.62 -16.44
N THR A 59 9.60 -18.45 -15.58
CA THR A 59 11.03 -18.79 -15.61
C THR A 59 11.43 -19.63 -16.82
N THR A 60 10.47 -20.09 -17.63
CA THR A 60 10.72 -20.86 -18.86
C THR A 60 10.87 -19.99 -20.10
N SER A 61 10.50 -18.69 -20.02
CA SER A 61 10.72 -17.72 -21.10
C SER A 61 11.19 -16.37 -20.54
N PRO A 62 12.52 -16.12 -20.53
CA PRO A 62 13.09 -14.85 -20.08
C PRO A 62 12.56 -13.64 -20.86
N GLU A 63 12.32 -13.76 -22.17
CA GLU A 63 11.77 -12.68 -22.99
C GLU A 63 10.36 -12.28 -22.52
N ARG A 64 9.52 -13.27 -22.22
CA ARG A 64 8.18 -13.03 -21.66
C ARG A 64 8.25 -12.41 -20.28
N THR A 65 9.23 -12.80 -19.47
CA THR A 65 9.45 -12.21 -18.15
C THR A 65 9.82 -10.73 -18.26
N VAL A 66 10.70 -10.34 -19.19
CA VAL A 66 11.02 -8.91 -19.42
C VAL A 66 9.76 -8.13 -19.81
N GLU A 67 8.97 -8.65 -20.76
CA GLU A 67 7.75 -7.97 -21.22
C GLU A 67 6.70 -7.84 -20.11
N GLN A 68 6.51 -8.90 -19.31
CA GLN A 68 5.62 -8.86 -18.15
C GLN A 68 6.11 -7.87 -17.09
N ALA A 69 7.42 -7.81 -16.82
CA ALA A 69 7.99 -6.89 -15.85
C ALA A 69 7.83 -5.43 -16.31
N HIS A 70 8.06 -5.15 -17.59
CA HIS A 70 7.85 -3.82 -18.17
C HIS A 70 6.38 -3.39 -18.11
N SER A 71 5.46 -4.30 -18.42
CA SER A 71 4.01 -4.06 -18.31
C SER A 71 3.58 -3.82 -16.85
N ALA A 72 4.06 -4.64 -15.91
CA ALA A 72 3.80 -4.45 -14.48
C ALA A 72 4.35 -3.09 -14.00
N ALA A 73 5.54 -2.71 -14.46
CA ALA A 73 6.12 -1.42 -14.13
C ALA A 73 5.27 -0.24 -14.66
N ASP A 74 4.56 -0.37 -15.79
CA ASP A 74 3.72 0.69 -16.35
C ASP A 74 2.47 0.85 -15.48
N ASN A 75 1.85 -0.27 -15.12
CA ASN A 75 0.70 -0.31 -14.24
C ASN A 75 1.03 0.25 -12.85
N LEU A 76 2.18 -0.12 -12.28
CA LEU A 76 2.64 0.42 -11.00
C LEU A 76 2.94 1.91 -11.09
N THR A 77 3.53 2.40 -12.18
CA THR A 77 3.80 3.83 -12.37
C THR A 77 2.49 4.63 -12.44
N ALA A 78 1.49 4.10 -13.16
CA ALA A 78 0.16 4.70 -13.22
C ALA A 78 -0.53 4.68 -11.85
N LEU A 79 -0.37 3.60 -11.09
CA LEU A 79 -0.94 3.47 -9.75
C LEU A 79 -0.29 4.43 -8.75
N ALA A 80 1.03 4.60 -8.79
CA ALA A 80 1.76 5.54 -7.94
C ALA A 80 1.21 6.96 -8.09
N ALA A 81 0.85 7.38 -9.31
CA ALA A 81 0.27 8.71 -9.55
C ALA A 81 -1.06 8.97 -8.81
N ASN A 82 -1.72 7.91 -8.32
CA ASN A 82 -2.95 7.98 -7.54
C ASN A 82 -2.72 7.79 -6.02
N ALA A 83 -1.49 7.55 -5.58
CA ALA A 83 -1.15 7.41 -4.18
C ALA A 83 -1.05 8.79 -3.51
N ALA A 84 -1.93 9.05 -2.53
CA ALA A 84 -1.88 10.28 -1.72
C ALA A 84 -0.72 10.28 -0.72
N ASP A 85 -0.33 9.10 -0.23
CA ASP A 85 0.81 8.91 0.67
C ASP A 85 2.13 8.88 -0.12
N THR A 86 3.06 9.77 0.21
CA THR A 86 4.35 9.89 -0.48
C THR A 86 5.26 8.68 -0.25
N THR A 87 5.19 8.03 0.90
CA THR A 87 5.97 6.82 1.21
C THR A 87 5.49 5.65 0.37
N VAL A 88 4.17 5.49 0.24
CA VAL A 88 3.57 4.49 -0.65
C VAL A 88 3.92 4.78 -2.11
N ASN A 89 3.78 6.04 -2.54
CA ASN A 89 4.17 6.47 -3.89
C ASN A 89 5.62 6.10 -4.22
N GLU A 90 6.57 6.48 -3.35
CA GLU A 90 8.00 6.21 -3.53
C GLU A 90 8.29 4.71 -3.58
N ALA A 91 7.66 3.91 -2.73
CA ALA A 91 7.84 2.46 -2.72
C ALA A 91 7.32 1.81 -4.02
N ILE A 92 6.15 2.23 -4.50
CA ILE A 92 5.58 1.77 -5.77
C ILE A 92 6.49 2.18 -6.95
N THR A 93 6.94 3.43 -6.99
CA THR A 93 7.84 3.93 -8.04
C THR A 93 9.19 3.21 -8.03
N SER A 94 9.73 2.90 -6.84
CA SER A 94 10.98 2.15 -6.71
C SER A 94 10.84 0.73 -7.28
N LEU A 95 9.76 0.02 -6.93
CA LEU A 95 9.47 -1.30 -7.52
C LEU A 95 9.27 -1.22 -9.04
N ALA A 96 8.50 -0.24 -9.53
CA ALA A 96 8.29 -0.03 -10.96
C ALA A 96 9.61 0.20 -11.70
N THR A 97 10.53 0.97 -11.12
CA THR A 97 11.85 1.24 -11.70
C THR A 97 12.68 -0.04 -11.81
N THR A 98 12.75 -0.86 -10.75
CA THR A 98 13.43 -2.16 -10.78
C THR A 98 12.85 -3.07 -11.87
N LEU A 99 11.52 -3.15 -11.97
CA LEU A 99 10.86 -3.98 -12.98
C LEU A 99 11.06 -3.47 -14.40
N ARG A 100 11.16 -2.15 -14.61
CA ARG A 100 11.44 -1.55 -15.92
C ARG A 100 12.90 -1.73 -16.35
N ALA A 101 13.82 -1.72 -15.41
CA ALA A 101 15.25 -1.82 -15.69
C ALA A 101 15.68 -3.24 -16.09
N VAL A 102 14.86 -4.26 -15.81
CA VAL A 102 15.22 -5.65 -16.11
C VAL A 102 15.45 -5.86 -17.61
N THR A 103 16.52 -6.56 -17.92
CA THR A 103 16.90 -6.98 -19.26
C THR A 103 16.96 -8.51 -19.35
N LEU A 104 17.13 -9.01 -20.58
CA LEU A 104 17.33 -10.45 -20.79
C LEU A 104 18.60 -10.96 -20.08
N ASP A 105 19.66 -10.15 -20.07
CA ASP A 105 20.94 -10.49 -19.46
C ASP A 105 20.81 -10.64 -17.94
N ASP A 106 20.02 -9.79 -17.28
CA ASP A 106 19.76 -9.91 -15.84
C ASP A 106 19.09 -11.23 -15.50
N LEU A 107 18.15 -11.68 -16.34
CA LEU A 107 17.40 -12.92 -16.14
C LEU A 107 18.18 -14.18 -16.48
N VAL A 108 19.13 -14.10 -17.42
CA VAL A 108 19.91 -15.27 -17.87
C VAL A 108 21.21 -15.40 -17.08
N LEU A 109 21.91 -14.29 -16.86
CA LEU A 109 23.23 -14.28 -16.22
C LEU A 109 23.13 -14.15 -14.70
N GLN A 110 22.16 -13.39 -14.19
CA GLN A 110 22.04 -13.09 -12.76
C GLN A 110 20.59 -13.18 -12.20
N PRO A 111 19.81 -14.23 -12.51
CA PRO A 111 18.39 -14.31 -12.14
C PRO A 111 18.15 -14.18 -10.63
N ALA A 112 19.06 -14.74 -9.81
CA ALA A 112 18.95 -14.68 -8.36
C ALA A 112 19.10 -13.24 -7.83
N ALA A 113 20.04 -12.47 -8.37
CA ALA A 113 20.28 -11.09 -7.96
C ALA A 113 19.08 -10.19 -8.31
N TRP A 114 18.51 -10.38 -9.51
CA TRP A 114 17.30 -9.66 -9.91
C TRP A 114 16.10 -10.02 -9.03
N LEU A 115 15.90 -11.31 -8.73
CA LEU A 115 14.81 -11.74 -7.84
C LEU A 115 14.99 -11.21 -6.41
N GLU A 116 16.22 -11.12 -5.92
CA GLU A 116 16.55 -10.55 -4.60
C GLU A 116 16.26 -9.04 -4.55
N ASP A 117 16.66 -8.27 -5.57
CA ASP A 117 16.32 -6.84 -5.62
C ASP A 117 14.81 -6.63 -5.70
N LYS A 118 14.12 -7.39 -6.57
CA LYS A 118 12.66 -7.36 -6.65
C LYS A 118 12.03 -7.67 -5.29
N ALA A 119 12.42 -8.77 -4.64
CA ALA A 119 11.87 -9.16 -3.34
C ALA A 119 12.09 -8.07 -2.27
N THR A 120 13.25 -7.42 -2.29
CA THR A 120 13.54 -6.27 -1.43
C THR A 120 12.58 -5.11 -1.70
N ARG A 121 12.30 -4.78 -2.96
CA ARG A 121 11.30 -3.72 -3.30
C ARG A 121 9.89 -4.09 -2.86
N VAL A 122 9.48 -5.35 -3.00
CA VAL A 122 8.18 -5.82 -2.52
C VAL A 122 8.08 -5.74 -0.99
N ALA A 123 9.14 -6.10 -0.27
CA ALA A 123 9.19 -5.95 1.18
C ALA A 123 9.05 -4.48 1.61
N ASN A 124 9.78 -3.58 0.95
CA ASN A 124 9.67 -2.13 1.21
C ASN A 124 8.27 -1.60 0.94
N LEU A 125 7.63 -2.02 -0.16
CA LEU A 125 6.24 -1.68 -0.46
C LEU A 125 5.30 -2.21 0.62
N THR A 126 5.50 -3.46 1.08
CA THR A 126 4.68 -4.03 2.15
C THR A 126 4.79 -3.22 3.44
N THR A 127 6.00 -2.77 3.80
CA THR A 127 6.23 -1.89 4.96
C THR A 127 5.65 -0.50 4.78
N ALA A 128 5.72 0.08 3.57
CA ALA A 128 5.08 1.36 3.29
C ALA A 128 3.54 1.28 3.39
N CYS A 129 2.97 0.10 3.15
CA CYS A 129 1.54 -0.17 3.19
C CYS A 129 1.00 -0.55 4.58
N THR A 130 1.85 -0.61 5.61
CA THR A 130 1.41 -0.78 6.99
C THR A 130 1.20 0.58 7.66
N PRO A 131 -0.01 0.87 8.20
CA PRO A 131 -0.31 2.12 8.89
C PRO A 131 0.38 2.25 10.25
#